data_AF-A0A956WAI5-F1
#
_entry.id   AF-A0A956WAI5-F1
#
_cell.length_a   1.000
_cell.length_b   1.000
_cell.length_c   1.000
_cell.angle_alpha   90.00
_cell.angle_beta   90.00
_cell.angle_gamma   90.00
#
_symmetry.space_group_name_H-M   'P 1'
#
loop_
_entity.id
_entity.type
_entity.pdbx_description
1 polymer ?
#
loop_
_entity_poly.entity_id
_entity_poly.type
_entity_poly.pdbx_seq_one_letter_code
_entity_poly.pdbx_strand_id
1 'polypeptide(L)' 'MSQPEPAEDWLPTATVAAQLKVSERTVNRWANEGILPIAFQAPGATGARFFRAEDVRRLADDRIARFMPDLTAGSAS' A
#
# COMPACT_ATOMS: atom_id res chain seq x y z
N MET A 1 16.01 -19.22 -12.26
CA MET A 1 15.79 -18.21 -11.22
C MET A 1 15.21 -16.99 -11.91
N SER A 2 13.89 -16.81 -11.90
CA SER A 2 13.26 -15.64 -12.51
C SER A 2 13.53 -14.44 -11.61
N GLN A 3 14.37 -13.52 -12.08
CA GLN A 3 14.54 -12.22 -11.44
C GLN A 3 13.19 -11.49 -11.55
N PRO A 4 12.64 -10.92 -10.46
CA PRO A 4 11.45 -10.09 -10.59
C PRO A 4 11.83 -8.90 -11.47
N GLU A 5 11.15 -8.74 -12.60
CA GLU A 5 11.21 -7.53 -13.42
C GLU A 5 10.98 -6.32 -12.49
N PRO A 6 11.62 -5.17 -12.69
CA PRO A 6 11.26 -3.95 -11.95
C PRO A 6 9.79 -3.69 -12.21
N ALA A 7 8.93 -4.12 -11.28
CA ALA A 7 7.51 -4.16 -11.52
C ALA A 7 7.03 -2.72 -11.60
N GLU A 8 6.48 -2.35 -12.75
CA GLU A 8 5.90 -1.04 -13.08
C GLU A 8 4.90 -0.54 -12.00
N ASP A 9 4.47 -1.45 -11.11
CA ASP A 9 3.52 -1.25 -10.03
C ASP A 9 4.12 -1.08 -8.62
N TRP A 10 5.44 -0.94 -8.47
CA TRP A 10 6.06 -0.70 -7.16
C TRP A 10 6.04 0.78 -6.77
N LEU A 11 5.30 1.08 -5.71
CA LEU A 11 5.12 2.43 -5.19
C LEU A 11 6.04 2.68 -3.99
N PRO A 12 6.83 3.77 -3.97
CA PRO A 12 7.61 4.15 -2.80
C PRO A 12 6.68 4.67 -1.68
N THR A 13 7.15 4.60 -0.44
CA THR A 13 6.40 5.04 0.77
C THR A 13 5.72 6.41 0.60
N ALA A 14 6.40 7.41 0.04
CA ALA A 14 5.85 8.74 -0.15
C ALA A 14 4.64 8.76 -1.09
N THR A 15 4.70 8.00 -2.19
CA THR A 15 3.57 7.87 -3.13
C THR A 15 2.39 7.17 -2.48
N VAL A 16 2.64 6.11 -1.71
CA VAL A 16 1.59 5.40 -0.95
C VAL A 16 0.93 6.33 0.07
N ALA A 17 1.72 7.11 0.81
CA ALA A 17 1.23 8.07 1.79
C ALA A 17 0.30 9.12 1.15
N ALA A 18 0.71 9.65 0.00
CA ALA A 18 -0.09 10.59 -0.78
C ALA A 18 -1.41 9.98 -1.27
N GLN A 19 -1.38 8.77 -1.84
CA GLN A 19 -2.58 8.08 -2.33
C GLN A 19 -3.58 7.77 -1.21
N LEU A 20 -3.09 7.27 -0.08
CA LEU A 20 -3.92 6.90 1.07
C LEU A 20 -4.29 8.08 1.97
N LYS A 21 -3.80 9.29 1.64
CA LYS A 21 -3.98 10.53 2.42
C LYS A 21 -3.58 10.37 3.89
N VAL A 22 -2.42 9.76 4.14
CA VAL A 22 -1.84 9.56 5.48
C VAL A 22 -0.38 10.01 5.51
N SER A 23 0.23 10.01 6.69
CA SER A 23 1.67 10.28 6.83
C SER A 23 2.53 9.07 6.42
N GLU A 24 3.75 9.30 5.95
CA GLU A 24 4.74 8.23 5.71
C GLU A 24 5.03 7.41 6.98
N ARG A 25 4.95 8.03 8.17
CA ARG A 25 5.07 7.34 9.45
C ARG A 25 3.97 6.28 9.63
N THR A 26 2.75 6.61 9.22
CA THR A 26 1.61 5.68 9.24
C THR A 26 1.83 4.51 8.29
N VAL A 27 2.32 4.78 7.07
CA VAL A 27 2.65 3.72 6.10
C VAL A 27 3.74 2.79 6.65
N ASN A 28 4.81 3.35 7.21
CA ASN A 28 5.88 2.55 7.84
C ASN A 28 5.37 1.74 9.04
N ARG A 29 4.44 2.29 9.82
CA ARG A 29 3.80 1.56 10.93
C ARG A 29 3.02 0.36 10.39
N TRP A 30 2.19 0.53 9.37
CA TRP A 30 1.45 -0.58 8.76
C TRP A 30 2.36 -1.63 8.15
N ALA A 31 3.48 -1.23 7.55
CA ALA A 31 4.49 -2.15 7.05
C ALA A 31 5.09 -2.99 8.19
N ASN A 32 5.45 -2.35 9.31
CA ASN A 32 5.97 -3.05 10.50
C ASN A 32 4.93 -3.95 11.18
N GLU A 33 3.64 -3.56 11.13
CA GLU A 33 2.52 -4.33 11.67
C GLU A 33 2.01 -5.42 10.70
N GLY A 34 2.55 -5.51 9.49
CA GLY A 34 2.12 -6.47 8.46
C GLY A 34 0.78 -6.16 7.80
N ILE A 35 0.21 -4.98 8.04
CA ILE A 35 -1.06 -4.53 7.44
C ILE A 35 -0.88 -4.16 5.97
N LEU A 36 0.28 -3.58 5.61
CA LEU A 36 0.64 -3.30 4.23
C LEU A 36 1.95 -4.03 3.89
N PRO A 37 1.92 -5.11 3.08
CA PRO A 37 3.10 -5.91 2.81
C PRO A 37 4.15 -5.13 2.00
N ILE A 38 5.41 -5.24 2.43
CA ILE A 38 6.55 -4.67 1.70
C ILE A 38 6.83 -5.59 0.51
N ALA A 39 6.73 -5.06 -0.70
CA ALA A 39 7.02 -5.78 -1.94
C ALA A 39 8.53 -5.91 -2.18
N PHE A 40 9.26 -4.82 -1.87
CA PHE A 40 10.70 -4.76 -1.98
C PHE A 40 11.24 -3.74 -0.98
N GLN A 41 12.42 -4.04 -0.43
CA GLN A 41 13.19 -3.09 0.35
C GLN A 41 14.58 -2.97 -0.26
N ALA A 42 14.96 -1.74 -0.62
CA ALA A 42 16.30 -1.48 -1.12
C ALA A 42 17.36 -1.86 -0.07
N PRO A 43 18.59 -2.22 -0.48
CA PRO A 43 19.65 -2.54 0.46
C PRO A 43 20.02 -1.35 1.37
N GLY A 44 20.49 -1.66 2.58
CA GLY A 44 20.89 -0.69 3.61
C GLY A 44 20.02 -0.76 4.87
N ALA A 45 20.52 -0.24 6.00
CA ALA A 45 19.85 -0.34 7.31
C ALA A 45 18.46 0.32 7.32
N THR A 46 18.25 1.34 6.50
CA THR A 46 16.98 2.07 6.34
C THR A 46 16.55 2.11 4.88
N GLY A 47 16.90 1.10 4.09
CA GLY A 47 16.64 1.10 2.66
C GLY A 47 15.18 1.37 2.33
N ALA A 48 14.94 2.08 1.23
CA ALA A 48 13.62 2.51 0.80
C ALA A 48 12.67 1.31 0.64
N ARG A 49 11.45 1.45 1.13
CA ARG A 49 10.41 0.43 1.04
C ARG A 49 9.48 0.74 -0.12
N PHE A 50 9.13 -0.32 -0.83
CA PHE A 50 8.25 -0.31 -1.98
C PHE A 50 7.09 -1.26 -1.73
N PHE A 51 5.93 -0.88 -2.23
CA PHE A 51 4.67 -1.57 -2.02
C PHE A 51 4.02 -1.85 -3.36
N ARG A 52 3.32 -2.97 -3.52
CA ARG A 52 2.56 -3.20 -4.76
C ARG A 52 1.35 -2.27 -4.80
N ALA A 53 1.10 -1.67 -5.95
CA ALA A 53 -0.09 -0.86 -6.18
C ALA A 53 -1.40 -1.62 -5.83
N GLU A 54 -1.45 -2.92 -6.11
CA GLU A 54 -2.59 -3.80 -5.77
C GLU A 54 -2.88 -3.84 -4.27
N ASP A 55 -1.85 -4.00 -3.43
CA ASP A 55 -2.01 -4.08 -1.97
C ASP A 55 -2.41 -2.72 -1.38
N VAL A 56 -1.87 -1.63 -1.94
CA VAL A 56 -2.24 -0.27 -1.59
C VAL A 56 -3.71 -0.01 -1.91
N ARG A 57 -4.17 -0.46 -3.09
CA ARG A 57 -5.57 -0.33 -3.50
C ARG A 57 -6.51 -1.13 -2.59
N ARG A 58 -6.19 -2.40 -2.29
CA ARG A 58 -6.98 -3.22 -1.35
C ARG A 58 -7.11 -2.55 0.02
N LEU A 59 -6.00 -2.03 0.56
CA LEU A 59 -6.02 -1.33 1.84
C LEU A 59 -6.90 -0.07 1.79
N ALA A 60 -6.91 0.66 0.67
CA ALA A 60 -7.79 1.80 0.48
C ALA A 60 -9.27 1.38 0.51
N ASP A 61 -9.61 0.32 -0.24
CA ASP A 61 -10.97 -0.21 -0.32
C ASP A 61 -11.46 -0.71 1.05
N ASP A 62 -10.65 -1.47 1.78
CA ASP A 62 -10.97 -1.97 3.13
C ASP A 62 -11.22 -0.83 4.13
N ARG A 63 -10.43 0.24 4.03
CA ARG A 63 -10.62 1.43 4.86
C ARG A 63 -11.94 2.10 4.54
N ILE A 64 -12.26 2.30 3.26
CA ILE A 64 -13.53 2.88 2.85
C ILE A 64 -14.69 2.02 3.36
N ALA A 65 -14.65 0.71 3.16
CA ALA A 65 -15.69 -0.21 3.63
C ALA A 65 -15.88 -0.14 5.16
N ARG A 66 -14.80 -0.01 5.93
CA ARG A 66 -14.85 0.10 7.39
C ARG A 66 -15.41 1.44 7.89
N PHE A 67 -15.15 2.53 7.18
CA PHE A 67 -15.57 3.87 7.60
C PHE A 67 -16.89 4.33 6.96
N MET A 68 -17.27 3.76 5.82
CA MET A 68 -18.42 4.17 4.99
C MET A 68 -19.09 2.96 4.33
N PRO A 69 -19.78 2.10 5.12
CA PRO A 69 -20.37 0.85 4.62
C PRO A 69 -21.53 1.06 3.64
N ASP A 70 -22.20 2.23 3.68
CA ASP A 70 -23.36 2.52 2.82
C ASP A 70 -22.95 2.88 1.37
N LEU A 71 -21.76 3.46 1.19
CA LEU A 71 -21.23 3.88 -0.12
C LEU A 71 -20.75 2.72 -1.00
N THR A 72 -20.45 1.56 -0.40
CA THR A 72 -19.97 0.37 -1.12
C THR A 72 -21.10 -0.57 -1.53
N ALA A 73 -22.32 -0.38 -1.01
CA ALA A 73 -23.48 -1.25 -1.30
C ALA A 73 -24.30 -0.83 -2.53
N GLY A 74 -23.98 0.32 -3.17
CA GLY A 74 -24.88 0.99 -4.11
C GLY A 74 -24.53 0.98 -5.61
N SER A 75 -23.48 0.30 -6.08
CA SER A 75 -23.06 0.36 -7.50
C SER A 75 -22.98 -1.01 -8.20
N ALA A 76 -23.91 -1.90 -7.90
CA ALA A 76 -24.25 -3.01 -8.78
C ALA A 76 -25.64 -2.76 -9.36
N SER A 77 -25.70 -2.11 -10.52
CA SER A 77 -26.88 -2.01 -11.38
C SER A 77 -26.43 -1.98 -12.83
#